data_AF-A0A4P9XH04-F1
#
_entry.id   AF-A0A4P9XH04-F1
#
_cell.length_a   1.000
_cell.length_b   1.000
_cell.length_c   1.000
_cell.angle_alpha   90.00
_cell.angle_beta   90.00
_cell.angle_gamma   90.00
#
_symmetry.space_group_name_H-M   'P 1'
#
loop_
_entity.id
_entity.type
_entity.pdbx_description
1 polymer ?
#
loop_
_entity_poly.entity_id
_entity_poly.type
_entity_poly.pdbx_seq_one_letter_code
_entity_poly.pdbx_strand_id
1 'polypeptide(L)'
;MVSLDAARTQFVIDNVAFVFFGIAWYAFSAGLLRSIRFIREDSRKPVLHLCALQCALGLVATGLYTSAVMPAIPASCTLVMQLSHACYSLSYLCIISILLIKSYCANRRSRSVLVVGSFILILNAAVLAFAAETMRVEETPLGCMLSYSTLYNIIRLTVDLATNLFLSISILAAVWQQTRNTEWVPDARALYRLLLQDGLIYGLTACSTAGASAVIALHDWMDGRTSIAYATNWVIASTLVVYQLHSARTSRSQTRLLMQQTRSTTSTPLQPTLGAIDYTRPDSAYTRTSHSRRSTIFDDWRLCLPDEETLSLSR
;
A
#
# COMPACT_ATOMS: atom_id res chain seq x y z
N MET A 1 -46.05 -4.72 12.07
CA MET A 1 -45.78 -3.30 12.37
C MET A 1 -44.29 -3.16 12.59
N VAL A 2 -43.57 -2.57 11.63
CA VAL A 2 -42.17 -2.17 11.83
C VAL A 2 -42.20 -0.97 12.79
N SER A 3 -41.44 -1.01 13.88
CA SER A 3 -41.38 0.12 14.83
C SER A 3 -40.81 1.35 14.12
N LEU A 4 -41.34 2.54 14.42
CA LEU A 4 -40.85 3.80 13.88
C LEU A 4 -39.32 3.97 14.09
N ASP A 5 -38.82 3.43 15.21
CA ASP A 5 -37.40 3.44 15.57
C ASP A 5 -36.54 2.63 14.59
N ALA A 6 -37.02 1.47 14.13
CA ALA A 6 -36.28 0.65 13.16
C ALA A 6 -36.13 1.38 11.81
N ALA A 7 -37.18 2.06 11.34
CA ALA A 7 -37.13 2.84 10.12
C ALA A 7 -36.15 4.03 10.22
N ARG A 8 -36.12 4.70 11.39
CA ARG A 8 -35.21 5.81 11.64
C ARG A 8 -33.74 5.37 11.65
N THR A 9 -33.44 4.29 12.36
CA THR A 9 -32.08 3.75 12.46
C THR A 9 -31.58 3.30 11.09
N GLN A 10 -32.43 2.63 10.31
CA GLN A 10 -32.09 2.22 8.94
C GLN A 10 -31.76 3.42 8.05
N PHE A 11 -32.60 4.46 8.05
CA PHE A 11 -32.36 5.66 7.25
C PHE A 11 -31.01 6.32 7.59
N VAL A 12 -30.66 6.44 8.88
CA VAL A 12 -29.38 7.03 9.29
C VAL A 12 -28.21 6.20 8.75
N ILE A 13 -28.29 4.89 8.85
CA ILE A 13 -27.20 4.00 8.42
C ILE A 13 -27.02 4.03 6.91
N ASP A 14 -28.11 4.06 6.14
CA ASP A 14 -28.04 4.13 4.68
C ASP A 14 -27.40 5.44 4.21
N ASN A 15 -27.71 6.55 4.87
CA ASN A 15 -27.06 7.84 4.60
C ASN A 15 -25.56 7.82 4.96
N VAL A 16 -25.20 7.23 6.11
CA VAL A 16 -23.79 7.08 6.51
C VAL A 16 -23.03 6.21 5.52
N ALA A 17 -23.62 5.08 5.09
CA ALA A 17 -23.04 4.21 4.08
C ALA A 17 -22.85 4.96 2.75
N PHE A 18 -23.87 5.69 2.28
CA PHE A 18 -23.78 6.47 1.05
C PHE A 18 -22.66 7.52 1.08
N VAL A 19 -22.55 8.28 2.17
CA VAL A 19 -21.46 9.25 2.35
C VAL A 19 -20.10 8.55 2.36
N PHE A 20 -20.00 7.43 3.08
CA PHE A 20 -18.77 6.63 3.13
C PHE A 20 -18.36 6.12 1.74
N PHE A 21 -19.29 5.57 0.96
CA PHE A 21 -19.01 5.11 -0.41
C PHE A 21 -18.69 6.25 -1.36
N GLY A 22 -19.29 7.44 -1.17
CA GLY A 22 -18.91 8.65 -1.90
C GLY A 22 -17.46 9.08 -1.64
N ILE A 23 -17.02 9.04 -0.38
CA ILE A 23 -15.62 9.31 0.00
C ILE A 23 -14.70 8.24 -0.61
N ALA A 24 -15.08 6.97 -0.52
CA ALA A 24 -14.32 5.86 -1.09
C ALA A 24 -14.16 6.02 -2.62
N TRP A 25 -15.25 6.34 -3.31
CA TRP A 25 -15.26 6.58 -4.76
C TRP A 25 -14.31 7.73 -5.14
N TYR A 26 -14.35 8.83 -4.40
CA TYR A 26 -13.42 9.95 -4.60
C TYR A 26 -11.96 9.52 -4.39
N ALA A 27 -11.67 8.78 -3.31
CA ALA A 27 -10.33 8.31 -2.98
C ALA A 27 -9.78 7.36 -4.07
N PHE A 28 -10.58 6.39 -4.52
CA PHE A 28 -10.18 5.47 -5.59
C PHE A 28 -10.04 6.19 -6.94
N SER A 29 -10.90 7.16 -7.26
CA SER A 29 -10.78 7.97 -8.48
C SER A 29 -9.47 8.76 -8.50
N ALA A 30 -9.18 9.47 -7.41
CA ALA A 30 -7.94 10.23 -7.27
C ALA A 30 -6.71 9.32 -7.32
N GLY A 31 -6.78 8.16 -6.67
CA GLY A 31 -5.73 7.13 -6.70
C GLY A 31 -5.49 6.59 -8.11
N LEU A 32 -6.54 6.23 -8.83
CA LEU A 32 -6.46 5.71 -10.20
C LEU A 32 -5.84 6.74 -11.15
N LEU A 33 -6.29 7.99 -11.11
CA LEU A 33 -5.74 9.06 -11.94
C LEU A 33 -4.24 9.27 -11.69
N ARG A 34 -3.80 9.26 -10.43
CA ARG A 34 -2.38 9.36 -10.06
C ARG A 34 -1.60 8.15 -10.55
N SER A 35 -2.10 6.94 -10.34
CA SER A 35 -1.45 5.70 -10.77
C SER A 35 -1.32 5.62 -12.29
N ILE A 36 -2.33 6.05 -13.06
CA ILE A 36 -2.26 6.11 -14.53
C ILE A 36 -1.18 7.09 -15.00
N ARG A 37 -1.11 8.30 -14.41
CA ARG A 37 -0.05 9.27 -14.73
C ARG A 37 1.33 8.64 -14.49
N PHE A 38 1.48 7.94 -13.38
CA PHE A 38 2.72 7.26 -13.03
C PHE A 38 3.09 6.07 -13.93
N ILE A 39 2.11 5.33 -14.44
CA ILE A 39 2.34 4.26 -15.42
C ILE A 39 2.77 4.84 -16.77
N ARG A 40 2.22 6.00 -17.16
CA ARG A 40 2.62 6.68 -18.41
C ARG A 40 4.06 7.18 -18.37
N GLU A 41 4.51 7.65 -17.22
CA GLU A 41 5.91 8.07 -17.01
C GLU A 41 6.87 6.87 -16.90
N ASP A 42 6.42 5.78 -16.27
CA ASP A 42 7.28 4.61 -16.00
C ASP A 42 6.47 3.30 -15.99
N SER A 43 6.31 2.70 -17.18
CA SER A 43 5.47 1.53 -17.40
C SER A 43 6.07 0.21 -16.92
N ARG A 44 7.36 0.19 -16.55
CA ARG A 44 8.08 -1.06 -16.23
C ARG A 44 7.85 -1.54 -14.80
N LYS A 45 7.11 -0.79 -13.97
CA LYS A 45 6.93 -1.06 -12.54
C LYS A 45 5.65 -1.85 -12.25
N PRO A 46 5.72 -3.15 -11.88
CA PRO A 46 4.53 -3.96 -11.63
C PRO A 46 3.68 -3.44 -10.47
N VAL A 47 4.30 -2.81 -9.46
CA VAL A 47 3.60 -2.20 -8.32
C VAL A 47 2.62 -1.11 -8.76
N LEU A 48 2.94 -0.35 -9.82
CA LEU A 48 2.04 0.70 -10.32
C LEU A 48 0.82 0.10 -11.00
N HIS A 49 1.02 -0.95 -11.79
CA HIS A 49 -0.07 -1.68 -12.45
C HIS A 49 -1.01 -2.31 -11.42
N LEU A 50 -0.46 -2.94 -10.38
CA LEU A 50 -1.26 -3.47 -9.26
C LEU A 50 -2.03 -2.36 -8.54
N CYS A 51 -1.43 -1.19 -8.32
CA CYS A 51 -2.11 -0.06 -7.67
C CYS A 51 -3.24 0.50 -8.55
N ALA A 52 -3.01 0.63 -9.86
CA ALA A 52 -4.05 1.05 -10.80
C ALA A 52 -5.19 0.02 -10.87
N LEU A 53 -4.87 -1.27 -10.96
CA LEU A 53 -5.85 -2.36 -10.95
C LEU A 53 -6.66 -2.36 -9.65
N GLN A 54 -5.99 -2.22 -8.51
CA GLN A 54 -6.60 -2.12 -7.18
C GLN A 54 -7.58 -0.96 -7.08
N CYS A 55 -7.22 0.23 -7.58
CA CYS A 55 -8.10 1.40 -7.60
C CYS A 55 -9.28 1.24 -8.58
N ALA A 56 -9.04 0.68 -9.76
CA ALA A 56 -10.09 0.43 -10.76
C ALA A 56 -11.14 -0.57 -10.23
N LEU A 57 -10.69 -1.67 -9.64
CA LEU A 57 -11.56 -2.65 -9.00
C LEU A 57 -12.31 -2.04 -7.80
N GLY A 58 -11.67 -1.15 -7.04
CA GLY A 58 -12.33 -0.43 -5.94
C GLY A 58 -13.43 0.50 -6.41
N LEU A 59 -13.24 1.21 -7.53
CA LEU A 59 -14.30 2.01 -8.15
C LEU A 59 -15.48 1.14 -8.58
N VAL A 60 -15.20 0.05 -9.31
CA VAL A 60 -16.28 -0.86 -9.75
C VAL A 60 -17.02 -1.44 -8.54
N ALA A 61 -16.31 -1.91 -7.51
CA ALA A 61 -16.92 -2.46 -6.31
C ALA A 61 -17.82 -1.45 -5.58
N THR A 62 -17.35 -0.22 -5.38
CA THR A 62 -18.10 0.85 -4.69
C THR A 62 -19.29 1.34 -5.52
N GLY A 63 -19.16 1.39 -6.85
CA GLY A 63 -20.27 1.71 -7.76
C GLY A 63 -21.36 0.66 -7.74
N LEU A 64 -20.98 -0.62 -7.84
CA LEU A 64 -21.91 -1.74 -7.75
C LEU A 64 -22.62 -1.74 -6.39
N TYR A 65 -21.89 -1.53 -5.30
CA TYR A 65 -22.49 -1.44 -3.98
C TYR A 65 -23.49 -0.28 -3.88
N THR A 66 -23.11 0.91 -4.35
CA THR A 66 -23.99 2.08 -4.35
C THR A 66 -25.25 1.82 -5.19
N SER A 67 -25.11 1.15 -6.33
CA SER A 67 -26.25 0.78 -7.16
C SER A 67 -27.19 -0.23 -6.49
N ALA A 68 -26.67 -1.12 -5.65
CA ALA A 68 -27.46 -2.11 -4.93
C ALA A 68 -28.25 -1.52 -3.74
N VAL A 69 -27.82 -0.36 -3.23
CA VAL A 69 -28.52 0.40 -2.19
C VAL A 69 -29.55 1.36 -2.80
N MET A 70 -29.47 1.66 -4.10
CA MET A 70 -30.42 2.54 -4.78
C MET A 70 -31.61 1.74 -5.36
N PRO A 71 -32.85 1.91 -4.85
CA PRO A 71 -34.01 1.13 -5.32
C PRO A 71 -34.44 1.46 -6.76
N ALA A 72 -33.87 2.49 -7.38
CA ALA A 72 -34.23 2.94 -8.73
C ALA A 72 -33.66 2.07 -9.86
N ILE A 73 -32.70 1.17 -9.58
CA ILE A 73 -32.01 0.39 -10.59
C ILE A 73 -32.57 -1.04 -10.61
N PRO A 74 -33.24 -1.48 -11.70
CA PRO A 74 -33.84 -2.81 -11.80
C PRO A 74 -32.79 -3.91 -12.07
N ALA A 75 -31.81 -4.06 -11.19
CA ALA A 75 -30.77 -5.09 -11.29
C ALA A 75 -30.99 -6.19 -10.24
N SER A 76 -30.60 -7.43 -10.56
CA SER A 76 -30.64 -8.53 -9.58
C SER A 76 -29.68 -8.24 -8.42
N CYS A 77 -30.25 -8.10 -7.23
CA CYS A 77 -29.55 -7.82 -5.99
C CYS A 77 -28.38 -8.78 -5.76
N THR A 78 -28.64 -10.08 -5.93
CA THR A 78 -27.66 -11.16 -5.77
C THR A 78 -26.48 -11.01 -6.72
N LEU A 79 -26.74 -10.75 -8.00
CA LEU A 79 -25.68 -10.62 -9.00
C LEU A 79 -24.81 -9.40 -8.75
N VAL A 80 -25.42 -8.25 -8.44
CA VAL A 80 -24.69 -7.00 -8.17
C VAL A 80 -23.81 -7.14 -6.94
N MET A 81 -24.33 -7.74 -5.86
CA MET A 81 -23.57 -7.98 -4.63
C MET A 81 -22.44 -9.00 -4.83
N GLN A 82 -22.68 -10.09 -5.57
CA GLN A 82 -21.65 -11.06 -5.94
C GLN A 82 -20.51 -10.41 -6.72
N LEU A 83 -20.85 -9.60 -7.72
CA LEU A 83 -19.86 -8.93 -8.55
C LEU A 83 -19.09 -7.86 -7.76
N SER A 84 -19.78 -7.09 -6.92
CA SER A 84 -19.16 -6.12 -6.00
C SER A 84 -18.16 -6.82 -5.07
N HIS A 85 -18.56 -7.94 -4.48
CA HIS A 85 -17.70 -8.75 -3.60
C HIS A 85 -16.48 -9.32 -4.33
N ALA A 86 -16.63 -9.77 -5.58
CA ALA A 86 -15.52 -10.25 -6.39
C ALA A 86 -14.51 -9.12 -6.69
N CYS A 87 -14.98 -7.95 -7.09
CA CYS A 87 -14.13 -6.77 -7.34
C CYS A 87 -13.41 -6.31 -6.05
N TYR A 88 -14.13 -6.26 -4.92
CA TYR A 88 -13.57 -5.99 -3.61
C TYR A 88 -12.45 -6.97 -3.25
N SER A 89 -12.70 -8.27 -3.41
CA SER A 89 -11.78 -9.36 -3.08
C SER A 89 -10.49 -9.26 -3.90
N LEU A 90 -10.61 -9.04 -5.22
CA LEU A 90 -9.46 -8.85 -6.10
C LEU A 90 -8.68 -7.58 -5.78
N SER A 91 -9.37 -6.48 -5.47
CA SER A 91 -8.74 -5.23 -5.03
C SER A 91 -7.94 -5.44 -3.74
N TYR A 92 -8.51 -6.17 -2.78
CA TYR A 92 -7.83 -6.51 -1.52
C TYR A 92 -6.58 -7.39 -1.72
N LEU A 93 -6.66 -8.40 -2.59
CA LEU A 93 -5.49 -9.22 -2.93
C LEU A 93 -4.38 -8.40 -3.60
N CYS A 94 -4.73 -7.38 -4.40
CA CYS A 94 -3.76 -6.45 -4.96
C CYS A 94 -3.05 -5.64 -3.86
N ILE A 95 -3.78 -5.17 -2.83
CA ILE A 95 -3.20 -4.48 -1.66
C ILE A 95 -2.17 -5.37 -0.98
N ILE A 96 -2.53 -6.61 -0.63
CA ILE A 96 -1.62 -7.55 0.03
C ILE A 96 -0.41 -7.82 -0.86
N SER A 97 -0.61 -8.02 -2.16
CA SER A 97 0.47 -8.26 -3.12
C SER A 97 1.45 -7.09 -3.17
N ILE A 98 0.97 -5.84 -3.18
CA ILE A 98 1.82 -4.65 -3.15
C ILE A 98 2.65 -4.61 -1.87
N LEU A 99 2.03 -4.87 -0.71
CA LEU A 99 2.72 -4.89 0.58
C LEU A 99 3.76 -6.01 0.68
N LEU A 100 3.44 -7.19 0.14
CA LEU A 100 4.36 -8.32 0.06
C LEU A 100 5.56 -8.03 -0.84
N ILE A 101 5.34 -7.43 -2.02
CA ILE A 101 6.44 -7.00 -2.91
C ILE A 101 7.35 -6.01 -2.19
N LYS A 102 6.77 -5.03 -1.48
CA LYS A 102 7.55 -4.05 -0.70
C LYS A 102 8.36 -4.73 0.41
N SER A 103 7.74 -5.65 1.15
CA SER A 103 8.38 -6.42 2.22
C SER A 103 9.53 -7.30 1.69
N TYR A 104 9.31 -7.97 0.57
CA TYR A 104 10.31 -8.81 -0.10
C TYR A 104 11.53 -7.99 -0.55
N CYS A 105 11.30 -6.83 -1.16
CA CYS A 105 12.37 -5.93 -1.58
C CYS A 105 13.12 -5.33 -0.37
N ALA A 106 12.42 -5.01 0.72
CA ALA A 106 13.05 -4.51 1.94
C ALA A 106 14.00 -5.55 2.58
N ASN A 107 13.64 -6.83 2.52
CA ASN A 107 14.41 -7.95 3.08
C ASN A 107 15.46 -8.53 2.11
N ARG A 108 16.07 -7.69 1.27
CA ARG A 108 17.11 -8.09 0.30
C ARG A 108 16.73 -9.31 -0.53
N ARG A 109 15.44 -9.40 -0.94
CA ARG A 109 14.92 -10.50 -1.76
C ARG A 109 15.06 -11.88 -1.11
N SER A 110 14.94 -11.94 0.21
CA SER A 110 14.94 -13.21 0.96
C SER A 110 13.85 -14.15 0.45
N ARG A 111 14.24 -15.35 0.00
CA ARG A 111 13.31 -16.39 -0.46
C ARG A 111 12.31 -16.80 0.61
N SER A 112 12.70 -16.76 1.89
CA SER A 112 11.82 -17.07 3.02
C SER A 112 10.64 -16.11 3.10
N VAL A 113 10.87 -14.82 2.90
CA VAL A 113 9.79 -13.80 2.91
C VAL A 113 8.83 -14.02 1.74
N LEU A 114 9.34 -14.41 0.58
CA LEU A 114 8.52 -14.73 -0.59
C LEU A 114 7.66 -15.99 -0.37
N VAL A 115 8.23 -17.07 0.18
CA VAL A 115 7.51 -18.32 0.43
C VAL A 115 6.40 -18.11 1.47
N VAL A 116 6.74 -17.51 2.63
CA VAL A 116 5.75 -17.24 3.69
C VAL A 116 4.72 -16.21 3.22
N GLY A 117 5.15 -15.17 2.50
CA GLY A 117 4.27 -14.16 1.94
C GLY A 117 3.27 -14.72 0.94
N SER A 118 3.73 -15.57 0.00
CA SER A 118 2.86 -16.25 -0.96
C SER A 118 1.87 -17.18 -0.27
N PHE A 119 2.29 -17.89 0.77
CA PHE A 119 1.37 -18.72 1.57
C PHE A 119 0.27 -17.88 2.23
N ILE A 120 0.62 -16.73 2.82
CA ILE A 120 -0.35 -15.80 3.40
C ILE A 120 -1.30 -15.22 2.34
N LEU A 121 -0.80 -14.92 1.14
CA LEU A 121 -1.62 -14.43 0.04
C LEU A 121 -2.64 -15.48 -0.41
N ILE A 122 -2.22 -16.75 -0.54
CA ILE A 122 -3.10 -17.88 -0.88
C ILE A 122 -4.16 -18.06 0.22
N LEU A 123 -3.76 -17.99 1.49
CA LEU A 123 -4.68 -18.10 2.62
C LEU A 123 -5.74 -17.00 2.57
N ASN A 124 -5.35 -15.74 2.29
CA ASN A 124 -6.30 -14.64 2.10
C ASN A 124 -7.26 -14.88 0.93
N ALA A 125 -6.75 -15.39 -0.20
CA ALA A 125 -7.59 -15.72 -1.35
C ALA A 125 -8.59 -16.83 -1.02
N ALA A 126 -8.17 -17.87 -0.28
CA ALA A 126 -9.04 -18.95 0.16
C ALA A 126 -10.14 -18.46 1.10
N VAL A 127 -9.84 -17.56 2.04
CA VAL A 127 -10.84 -16.95 2.93
C VAL A 127 -11.84 -16.11 2.15
N LEU A 128 -11.40 -15.35 1.15
CA LEU A 128 -12.29 -14.56 0.30
C LEU A 128 -13.18 -15.45 -0.59
N ALA A 129 -12.65 -16.55 -1.12
CA ALA A 129 -13.43 -17.54 -1.84
C ALA A 129 -14.48 -18.20 -0.94
N PHE A 130 -14.11 -18.58 0.29
CA PHE A 130 -15.05 -19.08 1.29
C PHE A 130 -16.15 -18.06 1.63
N ALA A 131 -15.82 -16.76 1.64
CA ALA A 131 -16.80 -15.69 1.82
C ALA A 131 -17.82 -15.67 0.68
N ALA A 132 -17.37 -15.84 -0.56
CA ALA A 132 -18.25 -15.85 -1.74
C ALA A 132 -19.26 -17.01 -1.70
N GLU A 133 -18.88 -18.16 -1.14
CA GLU A 133 -19.77 -19.33 -0.97
C GLU A 133 -20.73 -19.18 0.22
N THR A 134 -20.31 -18.47 1.28
CA THR A 134 -21.07 -18.40 2.54
C THR A 134 -21.89 -17.12 2.72
N MET A 135 -21.65 -16.10 1.90
CA MET A 135 -22.40 -14.85 1.97
C MET A 135 -23.87 -15.06 1.64
N ARG A 136 -24.74 -14.40 2.41
CA ARG A 136 -26.18 -14.36 2.15
C ARG A 136 -26.57 -12.95 1.75
N VAL A 137 -27.28 -12.87 0.63
CA VAL A 137 -27.84 -11.61 0.13
C VAL A 137 -29.30 -11.57 0.59
N GLU A 138 -29.64 -10.55 1.38
CA GLU A 138 -30.99 -10.32 1.87
C GLU A 138 -31.55 -9.08 1.16
N GLU A 139 -32.69 -9.25 0.47
CA GLU A 139 -33.41 -8.16 -0.16
C GLU A 139 -34.27 -7.45 0.88
N THR A 140 -34.04 -6.16 1.07
CA THR A 140 -34.85 -5.29 1.93
C THR A 140 -35.59 -4.26 1.09
N PRO A 141 -36.68 -3.65 1.57
CA PRO A 141 -37.40 -2.60 0.84
C PRO A 141 -36.54 -1.39 0.48
N LEU A 142 -35.41 -1.21 1.18
CA LEU A 142 -34.49 -0.08 1.03
C LEU A 142 -33.22 -0.45 0.24
N GLY A 143 -33.10 -1.70 -0.21
CA GLY A 143 -31.98 -2.17 -1.01
C GLY A 143 -31.44 -3.52 -0.54
N CYS A 144 -30.23 -3.81 -0.99
CA CYS A 144 -29.55 -5.09 -0.75
C CYS A 144 -28.67 -5.04 0.49
N MET A 145 -28.79 -6.05 1.35
CA MET A 145 -27.87 -6.23 2.48
C MET A 145 -27.10 -7.54 2.36
N LEU A 146 -25.84 -7.50 2.80
CA LEU A 146 -24.95 -8.65 2.80
C LEU A 146 -24.70 -9.08 4.24
N SER A 147 -25.06 -10.32 4.54
CA SER A 147 -24.84 -10.95 5.85
C SER A 147 -23.80 -12.05 5.74
N TYR A 148 -22.88 -12.09 6.70
CA TYR A 148 -21.83 -13.09 6.80
C TYR A 148 -21.99 -13.92 8.07
N SER A 149 -21.63 -15.20 7.99
CA SER A 149 -21.55 -16.06 9.17
C SER A 149 -20.49 -15.55 10.17
N THR A 150 -20.77 -15.67 11.47
CA THR A 150 -19.81 -15.36 12.54
C THR A 150 -18.49 -16.10 12.36
N LEU A 151 -18.54 -17.34 11.86
CA LEU A 151 -17.34 -18.14 11.59
C LEU A 151 -16.43 -17.46 10.55
N TYR A 152 -17.02 -16.90 9.47
CA TYR A 152 -16.26 -16.15 8.47
C TYR A 152 -15.57 -14.94 9.10
N ASN A 153 -16.27 -14.17 9.92
CA ASN A 153 -15.72 -12.98 10.57
C ASN A 153 -14.50 -13.32 11.44
N ILE A 154 -14.56 -14.42 12.20
CA ILE A 154 -13.45 -14.91 13.05
C ILE A 154 -12.25 -15.36 12.20
N ILE A 155 -12.50 -16.15 11.15
CA ILE A 155 -11.43 -16.62 10.25
C ILE A 155 -10.77 -15.44 9.56
N ARG A 156 -11.58 -14.52 9.02
CA ARG A 156 -11.10 -13.31 8.34
C ARG A 156 -10.24 -12.46 9.25
N LEU A 157 -10.72 -12.21 10.47
CA LEU A 157 -9.96 -11.48 11.48
C LEU A 157 -8.60 -12.14 11.76
N THR A 158 -8.60 -13.44 11.98
CA THR A 158 -7.37 -14.19 12.31
C THR A 158 -6.35 -14.08 11.18
N VAL A 159 -6.79 -14.22 9.93
CA VAL A 159 -5.93 -14.10 8.75
C VAL A 159 -5.44 -12.67 8.55
N ASP A 160 -6.30 -11.66 8.75
CA ASP A 160 -5.91 -10.24 8.63
C ASP A 160 -4.88 -9.86 9.70
N LEU A 161 -5.05 -10.31 10.95
CA LEU A 161 -4.09 -10.11 12.03
C LEU A 161 -2.76 -10.81 11.73
N ALA A 162 -2.79 -12.07 11.30
CA ALA A 162 -1.59 -12.81 10.93
C ALA A 162 -0.83 -12.14 9.76
N THR A 163 -1.56 -11.66 8.76
CA THR A 163 -1.02 -10.96 7.59
C THR A 163 -0.33 -9.66 8.01
N ASN A 164 -1.03 -8.82 8.78
CA ASN A 164 -0.50 -7.54 9.23
C ASN A 164 0.68 -7.71 10.21
N LEU A 165 0.64 -8.70 11.09
CA LEU A 165 1.73 -9.04 12.00
C LEU A 165 2.97 -9.48 11.20
N PHE A 166 2.80 -10.38 10.23
CA PHE A 166 3.90 -10.84 9.37
C PHE A 166 4.53 -9.69 8.58
N LEU A 167 3.71 -8.84 7.96
CA LEU A 167 4.20 -7.67 7.20
C LEU A 167 4.96 -6.70 8.11
N SER A 168 4.44 -6.44 9.32
CA SER A 168 5.08 -5.56 10.30
C SER A 168 6.42 -6.11 10.78
N ILE A 169 6.48 -7.40 11.15
CA ILE A 169 7.71 -8.08 11.55
C ILE A 169 8.73 -8.06 10.41
N SER A 170 8.29 -8.32 9.18
CA SER A 170 9.19 -8.36 8.02
C SER A 170 9.81 -6.99 7.73
N ILE A 171 9.03 -5.91 7.82
CA ILE A 171 9.54 -4.54 7.65
C ILE A 171 10.49 -4.20 8.81
N LEU A 172 10.12 -4.53 10.05
CA LEU A 172 10.95 -4.26 11.22
C LEU A 172 12.28 -5.03 11.16
N ALA A 173 12.26 -6.28 10.71
CA ALA A 173 13.45 -7.10 10.52
C ALA A 173 14.37 -6.51 9.45
N ALA A 174 13.83 -6.06 8.31
CA ALA A 174 14.60 -5.37 7.27
C ALA A 174 15.28 -4.11 7.81
N VAL A 175 14.53 -3.31 8.58
CA VAL A 175 15.04 -2.09 9.20
C VAL A 175 16.12 -2.40 10.23
N TRP A 176 15.90 -3.40 11.10
CA TRP A 176 16.88 -3.86 12.09
C TRP A 176 18.20 -4.32 11.44
N GLN A 177 18.11 -5.10 10.36
CA GLN A 177 19.27 -5.56 9.59
C GLN A 177 20.03 -4.40 8.93
N GLN A 178 19.32 -3.37 8.48
CA GLN A 178 19.95 -2.17 7.94
C GLN A 178 20.71 -1.44 9.05
N THR A 179 20.05 -1.14 10.18
CA THR A 179 20.64 -0.45 11.35
C THR A 179 21.89 -1.14 11.88
N ARG A 180 21.89 -2.47 11.97
CA ARG A 180 23.04 -3.23 12.50
C ARG A 180 24.27 -3.14 11.59
N ASN A 181 24.09 -3.06 10.28
CA ASN A 181 25.19 -3.02 9.30
C ASN A 181 25.67 -1.58 9.00
N THR A 182 25.20 -0.58 9.75
CA THR A 182 25.35 0.86 9.43
C THR A 182 26.65 1.49 9.97
N GLU A 183 27.76 0.77 10.07
CA GLU A 183 29.05 1.43 10.34
C GLU A 183 29.52 2.35 9.20
N TRP A 184 28.90 2.30 8.00
CA TRP A 184 29.46 2.85 6.77
C TRP A 184 28.62 3.89 6.01
N VAL A 185 27.46 4.31 6.51
CA VAL A 185 26.60 5.30 5.81
C VAL A 185 26.36 6.53 6.68
N PRO A 186 27.03 7.67 6.41
CA PRO A 186 26.99 8.86 7.27
C PRO A 186 25.58 9.48 7.44
N ASP A 187 24.63 9.23 6.53
CA ASP A 187 23.25 9.76 6.59
C ASP A 187 22.15 8.69 6.77
N ALA A 188 22.51 7.47 7.17
CA ALA A 188 21.52 6.40 7.31
C ALA A 188 20.45 6.65 8.39
N ARG A 189 20.72 7.52 9.37
CA ARG A 189 19.71 7.90 10.39
C ARG A 189 18.53 8.67 9.80
N ALA A 190 18.76 9.54 8.82
CA ALA A 190 17.68 10.31 8.20
C ALA A 190 16.79 9.40 7.34
N LEU A 191 17.41 8.51 6.56
CA LEU A 191 16.71 7.49 5.79
C LEU A 191 15.94 6.51 6.68
N TYR A 192 16.55 6.07 7.78
CA TYR A 192 15.92 5.21 8.77
C TYR A 192 14.65 5.84 9.34
N ARG A 193 14.70 7.12 9.73
CA ARG A 193 13.51 7.82 10.21
C ARG A 193 12.44 7.91 9.15
N LEU A 194 12.81 8.19 7.90
CA LEU A 194 11.85 8.27 6.80
C LEU A 194 11.17 6.90 6.54
N LEU A 195 11.95 5.82 6.46
CA LEU A 195 11.43 4.48 6.22
C LEU A 195 10.58 3.97 7.38
N LEU A 196 11.02 4.23 8.61
CA LEU A 196 10.31 3.79 9.81
C LEU A 196 9.05 4.63 9.99
N GLN A 197 9.10 5.94 9.78
CA GLN A 197 7.93 6.82 9.88
C GLN A 197 6.88 6.46 8.83
N ASP A 198 7.27 6.18 7.59
CA ASP A 198 6.32 5.71 6.59
C ASP A 198 5.84 4.28 6.94
N GLY A 199 6.71 3.29 6.91
CA GLY A 199 6.31 1.88 7.05
C GLY A 199 5.59 1.54 8.35
N LEU A 200 6.06 2.06 9.49
CA LEU A 200 5.51 1.76 10.81
C LEU A 200 4.16 2.45 11.03
N ILE A 201 4.01 3.72 10.67
CA ILE A 201 2.74 4.44 10.88
C ILE A 201 1.63 3.77 10.09
N TYR A 202 1.87 3.42 8.82
CA TYR A 202 0.83 2.77 8.03
C TYR A 202 0.55 1.34 8.50
N GLY A 203 1.58 0.57 8.87
CA GLY A 203 1.41 -0.78 9.41
C GLY A 203 0.60 -0.78 10.71
N LEU A 204 0.96 0.10 11.65
CA LEU A 204 0.23 0.27 12.90
C LEU A 204 -1.19 0.79 12.69
N THR A 205 -1.38 1.73 11.75
CA THR A 205 -2.72 2.23 11.41
C THR A 205 -3.58 1.08 10.88
N ALA A 206 -3.08 0.27 9.93
CA ALA A 206 -3.80 -0.87 9.39
C ALA A 206 -4.08 -1.95 10.44
N CYS A 207 -3.13 -2.26 11.33
CA CYS A 207 -3.35 -3.16 12.47
C CYS A 207 -4.43 -2.63 13.41
N SER A 208 -4.39 -1.33 13.72
CA SER A 208 -5.32 -0.69 14.64
C SER A 208 -6.73 -0.64 14.07
N THR A 209 -6.89 -0.34 12.78
CA THR A 209 -8.19 -0.33 12.10
C THR A 209 -8.75 -1.75 11.96
N ALA A 210 -7.92 -2.74 11.67
CA ALA A 210 -8.32 -4.14 11.65
C ALA A 210 -8.77 -4.61 13.04
N GLY A 211 -8.00 -4.30 14.09
CA GLY A 211 -8.34 -4.61 15.48
C GLY A 211 -9.62 -3.92 15.95
N ALA A 212 -9.81 -2.64 15.62
CA ALA A 212 -11.04 -1.92 15.93
C ALA A 212 -12.25 -2.55 15.21
N SER A 213 -12.12 -2.88 13.92
CA SER A 213 -13.16 -3.56 13.15
C SER A 213 -13.50 -4.93 13.73
N ALA A 214 -12.51 -5.63 14.27
CA ALA A 214 -12.67 -6.91 14.96
C ALA A 214 -13.53 -6.79 16.21
N VAL A 215 -13.20 -5.82 17.06
CA VAL A 215 -13.91 -5.57 18.32
C VAL A 215 -15.37 -5.20 18.03
N ILE A 216 -15.59 -4.34 17.02
CA ILE A 216 -16.94 -3.96 16.57
C ILE A 216 -17.71 -5.20 16.08
N ALA A 217 -17.06 -6.07 15.31
CA ALA A 217 -17.69 -7.28 14.77
C ALA A 217 -17.98 -8.34 15.86
N LEU A 218 -17.12 -8.49 16.86
CA LEU A 218 -17.29 -9.47 17.94
C LEU A 218 -18.37 -9.04 18.95
N HIS A 219 -18.52 -7.75 19.20
CA HIS A 219 -19.55 -7.24 20.11
C HIS A 219 -20.90 -6.98 19.44
N ASP A 220 -21.01 -7.23 18.13
CA ASP A 220 -22.21 -6.98 17.31
C ASP A 220 -22.80 -5.57 17.50
N TRP A 221 -21.94 -4.56 17.69
CA TRP A 221 -22.36 -3.18 17.93
C TRP A 221 -23.14 -2.55 16.76
N MET A 222 -23.16 -3.22 15.61
CA MET A 222 -23.82 -2.72 14.40
C MET A 222 -24.99 -3.60 13.95
N ASP A 223 -25.58 -4.40 14.85
CA ASP A 223 -26.76 -5.22 14.58
C ASP A 223 -26.64 -6.03 13.28
N GLY A 224 -25.55 -6.78 13.10
CA GLY A 224 -25.29 -7.60 11.92
C GLY A 224 -24.69 -6.86 10.71
N ARG A 225 -24.36 -5.56 10.80
CA ARG A 225 -23.80 -4.78 9.67
C ARG A 225 -22.27 -4.80 9.58
N THR A 226 -21.64 -5.90 10.00
CA THR A 226 -20.18 -6.04 10.05
C THR A 226 -19.49 -5.79 8.70
N SER A 227 -20.21 -5.95 7.59
CA SER A 227 -19.76 -5.63 6.24
C SER A 227 -19.26 -4.19 6.08
N ILE A 228 -19.88 -3.20 6.76
CA ILE A 228 -19.46 -1.79 6.68
C ILE A 228 -18.09 -1.59 7.35
N ALA A 229 -17.81 -2.28 8.45
CA ALA A 229 -16.51 -2.21 9.12
C ALA A 229 -15.40 -2.79 8.23
N TYR A 230 -15.65 -3.93 7.59
CA TYR A 230 -14.70 -4.52 6.65
C TYR A 230 -14.48 -3.67 5.39
N ALA A 231 -15.54 -3.06 4.85
CA ALA A 231 -15.44 -2.10 3.75
C ALA A 231 -14.61 -0.87 4.17
N THR A 232 -14.83 -0.36 5.39
CA THR A 232 -14.07 0.75 5.98
C THR A 232 -12.58 0.43 6.06
N ASN A 233 -12.24 -0.71 6.65
CA ASN A 233 -10.84 -1.13 6.75
C ASN A 233 -10.18 -1.27 5.37
N TRP A 234 -10.90 -1.80 4.39
CA TRP A 234 -10.41 -1.92 3.01
C TRP A 234 -10.19 -0.57 2.31
N VAL A 235 -11.10 0.39 2.45
CA VAL A 235 -10.95 1.74 1.89
C VAL A 235 -9.78 2.47 2.53
N ILE A 236 -9.61 2.34 3.85
CA ILE A 236 -8.47 2.92 4.57
C ILE A 236 -7.17 2.28 4.06
N ALA A 237 -7.06 0.95 4.04
CA ALA A 237 -5.88 0.25 3.56
C ALA A 237 -5.53 0.63 2.11
N SER A 238 -6.54 0.71 1.23
CA SER A 238 -6.41 1.17 -0.14
C SER A 238 -5.81 2.57 -0.24
N THR A 239 -6.36 3.51 0.54
CA THR A 239 -5.93 4.90 0.54
C THR A 239 -4.49 5.03 1.07
N LEU A 240 -4.14 4.28 2.12
CA LEU A 240 -2.79 4.26 2.67
C LEU A 240 -1.77 3.73 1.66
N VAL A 241 -2.09 2.68 0.90
CA VAL A 241 -1.19 2.16 -0.14
C VAL A 241 -0.95 3.17 -1.25
N VAL A 242 -2.01 3.83 -1.74
CA VAL A 242 -1.88 4.88 -2.76
C VAL A 242 -1.04 6.05 -2.23
N TYR A 243 -1.31 6.49 -1.00
CA TYR A 243 -0.58 7.59 -0.38
C TYR A 243 0.89 7.25 -0.14
N GLN A 244 1.20 6.05 0.35
CA GLN A 244 2.58 5.55 0.48
C GLN A 244 3.34 5.59 -0.83
N LEU A 245 2.70 5.11 -1.92
CA LEU A 245 3.34 5.07 -3.23
C LEU A 245 3.61 6.49 -3.76
N HIS A 246 2.70 7.42 -3.49
CA HIS A 246 2.87 8.82 -3.84
C HIS A 246 3.99 9.49 -3.03
N SER A 247 3.95 9.37 -1.69
CA SER A 247 4.96 9.93 -0.78
C SER A 247 6.36 9.42 -1.12
N ALA A 248 6.50 8.12 -1.36
CA ALA A 248 7.78 7.52 -1.73
C ALA A 248 8.36 8.07 -3.04
N ARG A 249 7.52 8.55 -3.97
CA ARG A 249 7.96 9.18 -5.21
C ARG A 249 8.33 10.64 -5.03
N THR A 250 7.49 11.42 -4.34
CA THR A 250 7.75 12.85 -4.10
C THR A 250 9.04 13.05 -3.32
N SER A 251 9.28 12.22 -2.29
CA SER A 251 10.49 12.27 -1.48
C SER A 251 11.74 11.96 -2.31
N ARG A 252 11.67 11.03 -3.27
CA ARG A 252 12.81 10.73 -4.16
C ARG A 252 13.17 11.89 -5.07
N SER A 253 12.17 12.59 -5.62
CA SER A 253 12.41 13.75 -6.47
C SER A 253 13.11 14.86 -5.69
N GLN A 254 12.71 15.10 -4.44
CA GLN A 254 13.36 16.09 -3.56
C GLN A 254 14.80 15.70 -3.23
N THR A 255 15.06 14.44 -2.87
CA THR A 255 16.43 13.97 -2.59
C THR A 255 17.35 14.12 -3.80
N ARG A 256 16.86 13.86 -5.02
CA ARG A 256 17.64 14.05 -6.26
C ARG A 256 18.02 15.52 -6.47
N LEU A 257 17.09 16.44 -6.25
CA LEU A 257 17.34 17.89 -6.39
C LEU A 257 18.36 18.38 -5.35
N LEU A 258 18.23 17.93 -4.10
CA LEU A 258 19.19 18.26 -3.03
C LEU A 258 20.58 17.72 -3.34
N MET A 259 20.70 16.47 -3.80
CA MET A 259 21.99 15.89 -4.20
C MET A 259 22.62 16.63 -5.40
N GLN A 260 21.81 17.10 -6.35
CA GLN A 260 22.30 17.92 -7.47
C GLN A 260 22.81 19.28 -6.98
N GLN A 261 22.08 19.94 -6.08
CA GLN A 261 22.45 21.24 -5.52
C GLN A 261 23.77 21.19 -4.71
N THR A 262 23.98 20.12 -3.92
CA THR A 262 25.24 19.90 -3.18
C THR A 262 26.43 19.70 -4.13
N ARG A 263 26.20 19.06 -5.29
CA ARG A 263 27.25 18.84 -6.29
C ARG A 263 27.67 20.13 -6.96
N SER A 264 26.72 21.02 -7.27
CA SER A 264 26.99 22.31 -7.92
C SER A 264 27.70 23.32 -7.02
N THR A 265 27.48 23.25 -5.70
CA THR A 265 28.14 24.14 -4.72
C THR A 265 29.58 23.73 -4.43
N THR A 266 29.91 22.44 -4.56
CA THR A 266 31.29 21.95 -4.38
C THR A 266 32.20 22.31 -5.58
N SER A 267 31.63 22.66 -6.73
CA SER A 267 32.39 22.98 -7.95
C SER A 267 32.76 24.46 -8.11
N THR A 268 32.57 25.31 -7.11
CA THR A 268 33.23 26.63 -7.12
C THR A 268 34.61 26.45 -6.49
N PRO A 269 35.70 26.31 -7.27
CA PRO A 269 37.03 26.34 -6.69
C PRO A 269 37.18 27.67 -5.97
N LEU A 270 37.31 27.63 -4.65
CA LEU A 270 37.91 28.73 -3.91
C LEU A 270 39.29 28.91 -4.55
N GLN A 271 39.39 29.91 -5.42
CA GLN A 271 40.64 30.34 -5.98
C GLN A 271 41.49 30.76 -4.76
N PRO A 272 42.54 30.01 -4.41
CA PRO A 272 43.42 30.43 -3.34
C PRO A 272 44.09 31.70 -3.85
N THR A 273 43.81 32.81 -3.16
CA THR A 273 44.53 34.06 -3.39
C THR A 273 46.00 33.77 -3.13
N LEU A 274 46.78 33.90 -4.20
CA LEU A 274 48.17 33.52 -4.35
C LEU A 274 49.04 34.12 -3.23
N GLY A 275 49.55 33.26 -2.35
CA GLY A 275 50.73 33.51 -1.52
C GLY A 275 51.74 32.42 -1.83
N ALA A 276 52.71 32.73 -2.68
CA ALA A 276 53.70 31.80 -3.21
C ALA A 276 54.56 31.17 -2.10
N ILE A 277 54.50 29.84 -1.95
CA ILE A 277 55.58 29.06 -1.35
C ILE A 277 55.84 27.86 -2.25
N ASP A 278 57.01 27.91 -2.86
CA ASP A 278 57.60 26.92 -3.74
C ASP A 278 58.08 25.71 -2.91
N TYR A 279 57.53 24.53 -3.19
CA TYR A 279 58.06 23.27 -2.66
C TYR A 279 58.01 22.21 -3.76
N THR A 280 59.19 21.98 -4.34
CA THR A 280 59.55 20.81 -5.12
C THR A 280 59.39 19.53 -4.30
N ARG A 281 58.61 18.56 -4.77
CA ARG A 281 58.66 17.15 -4.34
C ARG A 281 58.01 16.22 -5.39
N PRO A 282 58.33 14.91 -5.39
CA PRO A 282 58.71 14.18 -6.59
C PRO A 282 57.65 13.16 -7.03
N ASP A 283 57.88 12.67 -8.25
CA ASP A 283 57.16 11.59 -8.91
C ASP A 283 56.91 10.38 -7.99
N SER A 284 55.63 10.06 -7.78
CA SER A 284 55.23 8.75 -7.26
C SER A 284 53.98 8.24 -7.97
N ALA A 285 54.22 7.25 -8.84
CA ALA A 285 53.39 6.09 -9.15
C ALA A 285 51.87 6.27 -9.11
N TYR A 286 51.31 6.44 -10.30
CA TYR A 286 49.89 6.31 -10.63
C TYR A 286 49.37 4.92 -10.24
N THR A 287 48.83 4.79 -9.03
CA THR A 287 48.08 3.62 -8.60
C THR A 287 46.66 3.74 -9.14
N ARG A 288 46.38 2.94 -10.17
CA ARG A 288 45.06 2.74 -10.77
C ARG A 288 44.11 2.20 -9.70
N THR A 289 43.44 3.09 -8.98
CA THR A 289 42.36 2.74 -8.06
C THR A 289 41.24 2.12 -8.88
N SER A 290 41.15 0.80 -8.81
CA SER A 290 39.99 0.06 -9.26
C SER A 290 38.77 0.64 -8.55
N HIS A 291 37.94 1.36 -9.29
CA HIS A 291 36.58 1.67 -8.89
C HIS A 291 35.85 0.33 -8.77
N SER A 292 36.04 -0.34 -7.63
CA SER A 292 35.13 -1.36 -7.14
C SER A 292 33.78 -0.67 -7.09
N ARG A 293 32.92 -0.97 -8.08
CA ARG A 293 31.49 -0.72 -8.05
C ARG A 293 30.94 -1.45 -6.81
N ARG A 294 31.11 -0.85 -5.63
CA ARG A 294 30.25 -1.13 -4.48
C ARG A 294 28.89 -0.59 -4.88
N SER A 295 28.09 -1.43 -5.51
CA SER A 295 26.66 -1.23 -5.61
C SER A 295 26.17 -0.97 -4.20
N THR A 296 25.76 0.26 -3.95
CA THR A 296 25.18 0.59 -2.66
C THR A 296 23.85 -0.16 -2.59
N ILE A 297 23.44 -0.62 -1.41
CA ILE A 297 22.13 -1.27 -1.20
C ILE A 297 20.97 -0.36 -1.67
N PHE A 298 21.23 0.94 -1.85
CA PHE A 298 20.36 1.89 -2.54
C PHE A 298 20.05 1.54 -4.01
N ASP A 299 21.00 0.94 -4.72
CA ASP A 299 20.82 0.43 -6.10
C ASP A 299 20.02 -0.89 -6.10
N ASP A 300 20.05 -1.65 -5.01
CA ASP A 300 19.27 -2.89 -4.87
C ASP A 300 17.77 -2.60 -4.63
N TRP A 301 17.45 -1.45 -4.02
CA TRP A 301 16.09 -0.90 -4.03
C TRP A 301 15.68 -0.35 -5.42
N ARG A 302 16.64 -0.01 -6.31
CA ARG A 302 16.37 0.27 -7.73
C ARG A 302 16.11 -1.01 -8.52
N LEU A 303 16.69 -2.16 -8.16
CA LEU A 303 16.39 -3.41 -8.88
C LEU A 303 14.95 -3.90 -8.71
N CYS A 304 14.20 -3.45 -7.68
CA CYS A 304 12.75 -3.64 -7.57
C CYS A 304 11.91 -2.51 -8.21
N LEU A 305 12.56 -1.46 -8.73
CA LEU A 305 11.99 -0.30 -9.40
C LEU A 305 12.91 0.08 -10.58
N PRO A 306 12.67 -0.48 -11.78
CA PRO A 306 13.60 -0.70 -12.89
C PRO A 306 14.62 0.42 -13.13
N ASP A 307 15.83 -0.04 -13.46
CA ASP A 307 17.03 0.77 -13.66
C ASP A 307 16.86 1.84 -14.74
N GLU A 308 17.09 3.09 -14.33
CA GLU A 308 17.23 4.27 -15.20
C GLU A 308 18.51 4.22 -16.07
N GLU A 309 19.46 3.33 -15.77
CA GLU A 309 20.73 3.19 -16.53
C GLU A 309 20.55 2.62 -17.95
N THR A 310 19.37 2.12 -18.32
CA THR A 310 19.09 1.67 -19.71
C THR A 310 18.50 2.77 -20.61
N LEU A 311 18.16 3.95 -20.08
CA LEU A 311 17.59 5.07 -20.85
C LEU A 311 18.64 6.09 -21.32
N SER A 312 19.87 6.05 -20.82
CA SER A 312 20.98 6.89 -21.27
C SER A 312 21.79 6.31 -22.43
N LEU A 313 21.42 5.12 -22.93
CA LEU A 313 22.06 4.46 -24.07
C LEU A 313 21.14 4.34 -25.30
N SER A 314 19.93 4.91 -25.25
CA SER A 314 18.95 4.92 -26.34
C SER A 314 18.43 6.32 -26.69
N ARG A 315 19.21 7.37 -26.43
CA ARG A 315 19.03 8.71 -26.98
C ARG A 315 20.29 9.12 -27.72
#